data_AF-A0A2V8RXQ5-F1
#
_entry.id   AF-A0A2V8RXQ5-F1
#
_cell.length_a   1.000
_cell.length_b   1.000
_cell.length_c   1.000
_cell.angle_alpha   90.00
_cell.angle_beta   90.00
_cell.angle_gamma   90.00
#
_symmetry.space_group_name_H-M   'P 1'
#
loop_
_entity.id
_entity.type
_entity.pdbx_description
1 polymer ?
#
loop_
_entity_poly.entity_id
_entity_poly.type
_entity_poly.pdbx_seq_one_letter_code
_entity_poly.pdbx_strand_id
1 'polypeptide(L)'
;MDLIRPAFLLFSLNLLDALLTIIWVRNGVADEANLVMAKFLAMGDAAFLAAKLAIGIFAATVFVIGSEKPLAKYGLSLALAVYMGLIGIHLVTGISAMGYLSYAELDQLQQFGLSAAIGFLT
;
A
#
# COMPACT_ATOMS: atom_id res chain seq x y z
N MET A 1 -12.32 6.76 -20.82
CA MET A 1 -11.04 6.23 -20.34
C MET A 1 -11.29 4.80 -19.97
N ASP A 2 -10.62 3.87 -20.64
CA ASP A 2 -10.62 2.49 -20.21
C ASP A 2 -9.86 2.40 -18.88
N LEU A 3 -10.55 2.02 -17.80
CA LEU A 3 -9.97 1.92 -16.47
C LEU A 3 -9.38 0.53 -16.17
N ILE A 4 -9.43 -0.41 -17.12
CA ILE A 4 -8.93 -1.78 -16.91
C ILE A 4 -7.44 -1.77 -16.59
N ARG A 5 -6.62 -1.03 -17.35
CA ARG A 5 -5.17 -0.93 -17.12
C ARG A 5 -4.83 -0.33 -15.74
N PRO A 6 -5.33 0.86 -15.36
CA PRO A 6 -5.04 1.41 -14.04
C PRO A 6 -5.65 0.58 -12.89
N ALA A 7 -6.80 -0.07 -13.08
CA ALA A 7 -7.37 -0.97 -12.08
C ALA A 7 -6.50 -2.24 -11.91
N PHE A 8 -5.98 -2.79 -13.01
CA PHE A 8 -5.03 -3.91 -12.98
C PHE A 8 -3.71 -3.52 -12.30
N LEU A 9 -3.22 -2.30 -12.56
CA LEU A 9 -2.05 -1.77 -11.87
C LEU A 9 -2.32 -1.64 -10.36
N LEU A 10 -3.46 -1.06 -9.96
CA LEU A 10 -3.85 -0.95 -8.55
C LEU A 10 -3.90 -2.34 -7.88
N PHE A 11 -4.50 -3.33 -8.55
CA PHE A 11 -4.54 -4.70 -8.06
C PHE A 11 -3.13 -5.29 -7.89
N SER A 12 -2.25 -5.06 -8.87
CA SER A 12 -0.86 -5.54 -8.83
C SER A 12 -0.08 -4.89 -7.69
N LEU A 13 -0.27 -3.59 -7.45
CA LEU A 13 0.34 -2.88 -6.33
C LEU A 13 -0.17 -3.39 -4.98
N ASN A 14 -1.48 -3.68 -4.85
CA ASN A 14 -2.06 -4.32 -3.67
C ASN A 14 -1.52 -5.74 -3.42
N LEU A 15 -1.27 -6.51 -4.47
CA LEU A 15 -0.62 -7.82 -4.34
C LEU A 15 0.84 -7.68 -3.90
N LEU A 16 1.58 -6.76 -4.50
CA LEU A 16 2.97 -6.50 -4.14
C LEU A 16 3.11 -6.05 -2.68
N ASP A 17 2.25 -5.12 -2.25
CA ASP A 17 2.13 -4.67 -0.85
C ASP A 17 1.91 -5.87 0.09
N ALA A 18 1.01 -6.78 -0.27
CA ALA A 18 0.75 -7.96 0.54
C ALA A 18 1.99 -8.87 0.68
N LEU A 19 2.70 -9.12 -0.42
CA LEU A 19 3.92 -9.95 -0.41
C LEU A 19 5.03 -9.29 0.41
N LEU A 20 5.23 -7.98 0.24
CA LEU A 20 6.24 -7.23 0.97
C LEU A 20 5.92 -7.20 2.47
N THR A 21 4.67 -6.97 2.87
CA THR A 21 4.27 -7.04 4.27
C THR A 21 4.57 -8.40 4.90
N ILE A 22 4.27 -9.50 4.21
CA ILE A 22 4.61 -10.84 4.72
C ILE A 22 6.12 -10.95 4.93
N ILE A 23 6.92 -10.53 3.96
CA ILE A 23 8.39 -10.56 4.08
C ILE A 23 8.83 -9.74 5.29
N TRP A 24 8.35 -8.51 5.47
CA TRP A 24 8.81 -7.64 6.56
C TRP A 24 8.36 -8.14 7.93
N VAL A 25 7.10 -8.52 8.08
CA VAL A 25 6.57 -8.99 9.37
C VAL A 25 7.19 -10.32 9.76
N ARG A 26 7.34 -11.26 8.82
CA ARG A 26 7.92 -12.57 9.13
C ARG A 26 9.40 -12.51 9.46
N ASN A 27 10.12 -11.52 8.94
CA ASN A 27 11.52 -11.28 9.29
C ASN A 27 11.68 -10.33 10.51
N GLY A 28 10.60 -9.91 11.16
CA GLY A 28 10.66 -9.03 12.34
C GLY A 28 11.12 -7.61 12.04
N VAL A 29 11.02 -7.17 10.79
CA VAL A 29 11.46 -5.84 10.33
C VAL A 29 10.43 -4.76 10.65
N ALA A 30 9.14 -5.08 10.54
CA ALA A 30 8.03 -4.16 10.78
C ALA A 30 6.78 -4.92 11.23
N ASP A 31 5.85 -4.22 11.87
CA ASP A 31 4.52 -4.75 12.21
C ASP A 31 3.48 -4.33 11.16
N GLU A 32 2.41 -5.13 11.01
CA GLU A 32 1.26 -4.76 10.19
C GLU A 32 0.41 -3.72 10.92
N ALA A 33 0.34 -2.51 10.36
CA ALA A 33 -0.36 -1.36 10.95
C ALA A 33 -1.89 -1.56 10.98
N ASN A 34 -2.46 -2.27 10.01
CA ASN A 34 -3.89 -2.54 9.97
C ASN A 34 -4.24 -3.72 10.90
N LEU A 35 -4.86 -3.43 12.04
CA LEU A 35 -5.22 -4.44 13.05
C LEU A 35 -6.07 -5.61 12.53
N VAL A 36 -6.93 -5.37 11.53
CA VAL A 36 -7.72 -6.45 10.91
C VAL A 36 -6.81 -7.34 10.08
N MET A 37 -5.93 -6.74 9.27
CA MET A 37 -4.95 -7.48 8.48
C MET A 37 -3.93 -8.20 9.36
N ALA A 38 -3.52 -7.61 10.49
CA ALA A 38 -2.64 -8.25 11.48
C ALA A 38 -3.26 -9.54 12.03
N LYS A 39 -4.59 -9.55 12.26
CA LYS A 39 -5.30 -10.78 12.64
C LYS A 39 -5.29 -11.82 11.53
N PHE A 40 -5.51 -11.42 10.27
CA PHE A 40 -5.38 -12.34 9.14
C PHE A 40 -3.98 -12.91 9.01
N LEU A 41 -2.94 -12.09 9.20
CA LEU A 41 -1.56 -12.53 9.18
C LEU A 41 -1.23 -13.45 10.36
N ALA A 42 -1.80 -13.21 11.53
CA ALA A 42 -1.67 -14.11 12.69
C ALA A 42 -2.32 -15.48 12.44
N MET A 43 -3.40 -15.55 11.64
CA MET A 43 -4.00 -16.82 11.21
C MET A 43 -3.16 -17.55 10.14
N GLY A 44 -2.33 -16.82 9.41
CA GLY A 44 -1.37 -17.37 8.46
C GLY A 44 -1.26 -16.55 7.17
N ASP A 45 -0.16 -16.73 6.44
CA ASP A 45 0.14 -15.97 5.21
C ASP A 45 -0.95 -16.15 4.15
N ALA A 46 -1.49 -17.37 4.01
CA ALA A 46 -2.57 -17.66 3.07
C ALA A 46 -3.86 -16.89 3.40
N ALA A 47 -4.20 -16.74 4.69
CA ALA A 47 -5.39 -16.00 5.12
C ALA A 47 -5.25 -14.50 4.83
N PHE A 48 -4.06 -13.95 5.09
CA PHE A 48 -3.71 -12.57 4.75
C PHE A 48 -3.75 -12.30 3.25
N LEU A 49 -3.11 -13.16 2.45
CA LEU A 49 -3.12 -13.06 0.98
C LEU A 49 -4.54 -13.18 0.41
N ALA A 50 -5.33 -14.14 0.91
CA ALA A 50 -6.71 -14.31 0.46
C ALA A 50 -7.55 -13.06 0.73
N ALA A 51 -7.41 -12.43 1.90
CA ALA A 51 -8.09 -11.18 2.22
C ALA A 51 -7.67 -10.03 1.28
N LYS A 52 -6.36 -9.85 1.05
CA LYS A 52 -5.83 -8.83 0.12
C LYS A 52 -6.30 -9.06 -1.30
N LEU A 53 -6.31 -10.30 -1.77
CA LEU A 53 -6.81 -10.65 -3.10
C LEU A 53 -8.31 -10.38 -3.24
N ALA A 54 -9.11 -10.77 -2.25
CA ALA A 54 -10.56 -10.53 -2.25
C ALA A 54 -10.87 -9.03 -2.31
N ILE A 55 -10.22 -8.22 -1.45
CA ILE A 55 -10.40 -6.77 -1.43
C ILE A 55 -9.91 -6.13 -2.74
N GLY A 56 -8.75 -6.56 -3.25
CA GLY A 56 -8.19 -6.05 -4.50
C GLY A 56 -9.08 -6.33 -5.72
N ILE A 57 -9.59 -7.56 -5.85
CA ILE A 57 -10.52 -7.94 -6.92
C ILE A 57 -11.82 -7.14 -6.79
N PHE A 58 -12.36 -7.02 -5.57
CA PHE A 58 -13.56 -6.24 -5.32
C PHE A 58 -13.38 -4.77 -5.75
N ALA A 59 -12.30 -4.12 -5.32
CA ALA A 59 -12.01 -2.74 -5.68
C ALA A 59 -11.83 -2.56 -7.20
N ALA A 60 -11.05 -3.43 -7.85
CA ALA A 60 -10.85 -3.39 -9.29
C ALA A 60 -12.18 -3.55 -10.06
N THR A 61 -13.04 -4.48 -9.61
CA THR A 61 -14.36 -4.70 -10.19
C THR A 61 -15.25 -3.47 -10.06
N VAL A 62 -15.29 -2.86 -8.88
CA VAL A 62 -16.07 -1.63 -8.63
C VAL A 62 -15.60 -0.48 -9.53
N PHE A 63 -14.28 -0.29 -9.71
CA PHE A 63 -13.77 0.75 -10.60
C PHE A 63 -14.07 0.50 -12.07
N VAL A 64 -14.00 -0.76 -12.52
CA VAL A 64 -14.32 -1.13 -13.91
C VAL A 64 -15.81 -0.92 -14.20
N ILE A 65 -16.70 -1.39 -13.31
CA ILE A 65 -18.15 -1.20 -13.44
C ILE A 65 -18.52 0.29 -13.37
N GLY A 66 -17.89 1.04 -12.46
CA GLY A 66 -18.12 2.46 -12.27
C GLY A 66 -17.39 3.39 -13.26
N SER A 67 -16.69 2.85 -14.26
CA SER A 67 -15.71 3.58 -15.08
C SER A 67 -16.26 4.80 -15.84
N GLU A 68 -17.56 4.84 -16.08
CA GLU A 68 -18.23 5.99 -16.69
C GLU A 68 -18.30 7.20 -15.75
N LYS A 69 -18.36 6.96 -14.43
CA LYS A 69 -18.52 8.01 -13.42
C LYS A 69 -17.20 8.74 -13.18
N PRO A 70 -17.20 10.08 -13.09
CA PRO A 70 -15.99 10.85 -12.80
C PRO A 70 -15.38 10.47 -11.45
N LEU A 71 -16.22 10.14 -10.46
CA LEU A 71 -15.77 9.69 -9.14
C LEU A 71 -14.89 8.43 -9.21
N ALA A 72 -15.19 7.48 -10.10
CA ALA A 72 -14.36 6.29 -10.28
C ALA A 72 -12.98 6.64 -10.87
N LYS A 73 -12.92 7.61 -11.78
CA LYS A 73 -11.67 8.05 -12.42
C LYS A 73 -10.76 8.75 -11.41
N TYR A 74 -11.29 9.73 -10.67
CA TYR A 74 -10.53 10.45 -9.65
C TYR A 74 -10.18 9.55 -8.47
N GLY A 75 -11.12 8.70 -8.04
CA GLY A 75 -10.88 7.73 -6.97
C GLY A 75 -9.79 6.73 -7.31
N LEU A 76 -9.75 6.22 -8.55
CA LEU A 76 -8.70 5.30 -9.00
C LEU A 76 -7.34 6.00 -9.06
N SER A 77 -7.28 7.23 -9.58
CA SER A 77 -6.04 8.02 -9.57
C SER A 77 -5.52 8.27 -8.16
N LEU A 78 -6.40 8.63 -7.22
CA LEU A 78 -6.04 8.81 -5.82
C LEU A 78 -5.55 7.51 -5.18
N ALA A 79 -6.26 6.40 -5.41
CA ALA A 79 -5.87 5.09 -4.90
C ALA A 79 -4.48 4.68 -5.42
N LEU A 80 -4.21 4.90 -6.71
CA LEU A 80 -2.88 4.65 -7.29
C LEU A 80 -1.80 5.53 -6.65
N ALA A 81 -2.06 6.82 -6.42
CA ALA A 81 -1.11 7.72 -5.77
C ALA A 81 -0.77 7.24 -4.35
N VAL A 82 -1.78 6.83 -3.57
CA VAL A 82 -1.59 6.27 -2.23
C VAL A 82 -0.76 4.98 -2.30
N TYR A 83 -1.09 4.05 -3.21
CA TYR A 83 -0.35 2.80 -3.36
C TYR A 83 1.09 3.00 -3.80
N MET A 84 1.37 3.96 -4.68
CA MET A 84 2.75 4.31 -5.05
C MET A 84 3.53 4.80 -3.82
N GLY A 85 2.90 5.60 -2.94
CA GLY A 85 3.48 6.01 -1.67
C GLY A 85 3.78 4.82 -0.74
N LEU A 86 2.84 3.89 -0.60
CA LEU A 86 3.02 2.68 0.22
C LEU A 86 4.17 1.79 -0.28
N ILE A 87 4.28 1.59 -1.60
CA ILE A 87 5.43 0.87 -2.17
C ILE A 87 6.74 1.61 -1.89
N GLY A 88 6.73 2.95 -1.96
CA GLY A 88 7.88 3.77 -1.52
C GLY A 88 8.28 3.49 -0.07
N ILE A 89 7.32 3.41 0.84
CA ILE A 89 7.56 3.06 2.25
C ILE A 89 8.20 1.67 2.35
N HIS A 90 7.67 0.66 1.66
CA HIS A 90 8.28 -0.68 1.67
C HIS A 90 9.72 -0.70 1.17
N LEU A 91 10.04 0.09 0.14
CA LEU A 91 11.41 0.20 -0.36
C LEU A 91 12.33 0.82 0.69
N VAL A 92 11.91 1.92 1.33
CA VAL A 92 12.67 2.55 2.41
C VAL A 92 12.85 1.59 3.59
N THR A 93 11.79 0.87 4.00
CA THR A 93 11.86 -0.17 5.03
C THR A 93 12.87 -1.25 4.66
N GLY A 94 12.85 -1.77 3.42
CA GLY A 94 13.79 -2.77 2.96
C GLY A 94 15.25 -2.28 2.95
N ILE A 95 15.50 -1.06 2.47
CA ILE A 95 16.84 -0.44 2.47
C ILE A 95 17.34 -0.24 3.90
N SER A 96 16.47 0.23 4.80
CA SER A 96 16.79 0.39 6.22
C SER A 96 17.09 -0.94 6.91
N ALA A 97 16.30 -1.99 6.63
CA ALA A 97 16.52 -3.33 7.19
C ALA A 97 17.86 -3.95 6.75
N MET A 98 18.35 -3.60 5.57
CA MET A 98 19.68 -4.00 5.08
C MET A 98 20.83 -3.16 5.65
N GLY A 99 20.54 -2.14 6.48
CA GLY A 99 21.53 -1.28 7.14
C GLY A 99 22.05 -0.13 6.27
N TYR A 100 21.43 0.14 5.13
CA TYR A 100 21.85 1.21 4.21
C TYR A 100 21.27 2.59 4.54
N LEU A 101 20.36 2.69 5.51
CA LEU A 101 19.82 3.97 6.00
C LEU A 101 20.01 4.06 7.52
N SER A 102 20.54 5.20 7.97
CA SER A 102 20.72 5.51 9.39
C SER A 102 19.46 6.10 10.02
N TYR A 103 19.34 6.01 11.35
CA TYR A 103 18.21 6.58 12.10
C TYR A 103 18.03 8.09 11.88
N ALA A 104 19.12 8.84 11.67
CA ALA A 104 19.05 10.28 11.41
C ALA A 104 18.39 10.61 10.05
N GLU A 105 18.60 9.76 9.05
CA GLU A 105 17.98 9.91 7.73
C GLU A 105 16.50 9.52 7.76
N LEU A 106 16.14 8.51 8.56
CA LEU A 106 14.75 8.11 8.77
C LEU A 106 13.94 9.22 9.48
N ASP A 107 14.51 9.84 10.51
CA ASP A 107 13.86 10.95 11.23
C ASP A 107 13.61 12.16 10.32
N GLN A 108 14.55 12.49 9.44
CA GLN A 108 14.37 13.57 8.45
C GLN A 108 13.26 13.24 7.44
N LEU A 109 13.20 12.00 6.95
CA LEU A 109 12.14 11.55 6.04
C LEU A 109 10.76 11.59 6.73
N GLN A 110 10.68 11.18 7.99
CA GLN A 110 9.44 11.23 8.76
C GLN A 110 8.97 12.67 8.99
N GLN A 111 9.88 13.58 9.33
CA GLN A 111 9.58 15.02 9.49
C GLN A 111 9.16 15.68 8.16
N PHE A 112 9.80 15.30 7.05
CA PHE A 112 9.38 15.74 5.72
C PHE A 112 7.98 15.24 5.38
N GLY A 113 7.68 13.95 5.62
CA GLY A 113 6.35 13.38 5.41
C GLY A 113 5.26 14.08 6.22
N LEU A 114 5.52 14.36 7.50
CA LEU A 114 4.62 15.10 8.39
C LEU A 114 4.40 16.54 7.90
N SER A 115 5.47 17.25 7.51
CA SER A 115 5.35 18.63 7.04
C SER A 115 4.62 18.73 5.69
N ALA A 116 4.85 17.79 4.77
CA ALA A 116 4.12 17.69 3.52
C ALA A 116 2.63 17.38 3.73
N ALA A 117 2.29 16.49 4.67
CA ALA A 117 0.90 16.16 5.00
C ALA A 117 0.17 17.35 5.63
N ILE A 118 0.81 18.10 6.54
CA ILE A 118 0.23 19.29 7.16
C ILE A 118 0.10 20.42 6.15
N GLY A 119 1.11 20.66 5.31
CA GLY A 119 1.09 21.71 4.28
C GLY A 119 0.04 21.48 3.18
N PHE A 120 -0.43 20.25 2.99
CA PHE A 120 -1.58 19.95 2.10
C PHE A 120 -2.94 20.26 2.75
N LEU A 121 -3.00 20.43 4.07
CA LEU A 121 -4.22 20.65 4.86
C LEU A 121 -4.40 22.12 5.28
N THR A 122 -3.44 23.00 5.00
CA THR A 122 -3.45 24.45 5.30
C THR A 122 -3.31 25.27 4.04
#